data_AF-A0A7W0K991-F1
#
_entry.id   AF-A0A7W0K991-F1
#
_cell.length_a   1.000
_cell.length_b   1.000
_cell.length_c   1.000
_cell.angle_alpha   90.00
_cell.angle_beta   90.00
_cell.angle_gamma   90.00
#
_symmetry.space_group_name_H-M   'P 1'
#
loop_
_entity.id
_entity.type
_entity.pdbx_description
1 polymer ?
#
loop_
_entity_poly.entity_id
_entity_poly.type
_entity_poly.pdbx_seq_one_letter_code
_entity_poly.pdbx_strand_id
1 'polypeptide(L)'
;APGDAAKALTELEVTDFEGLRSQNLLEKALGLRTKDPEELPAALMEKLSDGEAQLLSQVAAAAQSPSLDLHACVQVLRYSRVERQLAAIQREIDRGGREEHTKAGLSQLLRQKNQLRSQLELARRGPRDLYNK
;
A
#
# COMPACT_ATOMS: atom_id res chain seq x y z
N ALA A 1 -12.11 -15.41 -3.03
CA ALA A 1 -13.09 -15.58 -1.93
C ALA A 1 -12.69 -14.72 -0.73
N PRO A 2 -13.55 -14.53 0.30
CA PRO A 2 -13.19 -13.79 1.52
C PRO A 2 -11.89 -14.28 2.16
N GLY A 3 -11.63 -15.59 2.14
CA GLY A 3 -10.35 -16.18 2.58
C GLY A 3 -9.12 -15.71 1.82
N ASP A 4 -9.20 -15.57 0.49
CA ASP A 4 -8.06 -15.10 -0.32
C ASP A 4 -7.81 -13.61 -0.09
N ALA A 5 -8.88 -12.82 0.05
CA ALA A 5 -8.79 -11.40 0.35
C ALA A 5 -8.19 -11.17 1.75
N ALA A 6 -8.60 -11.96 2.75
CA ALA A 6 -8.03 -11.90 4.09
C ALA A 6 -6.53 -12.25 4.07
N LYS A 7 -6.11 -13.29 3.35
CA LYS A 7 -4.70 -13.63 3.17
C LYS A 7 -3.91 -12.50 2.51
N ALA A 8 -4.42 -11.94 1.42
CA ALA A 8 -3.78 -10.83 0.73
C ALA A 8 -3.62 -9.59 1.63
N LEU A 9 -4.63 -9.29 2.47
CA LEU A 9 -4.54 -8.21 3.45
C LEU A 9 -3.42 -8.44 4.46
N THR A 10 -3.17 -9.67 4.91
CA THR A 10 -2.07 -9.97 5.85
C THR A 10 -0.67 -9.79 5.27
N GLU A 11 -0.54 -9.66 3.95
CA GLU A 11 0.74 -9.29 3.33
C GLU A 11 1.03 -7.78 3.45
N LEU A 12 0.04 -6.96 3.76
CA LEU A 12 0.18 -5.51 3.83
C LEU A 12 0.50 -5.05 5.25
N GLU A 13 1.25 -3.96 5.33
CA GLU A 13 1.56 -3.26 6.58
C GLU A 13 0.69 -2.01 6.70
N VAL A 14 0.45 -1.54 7.93
CA VAL A 14 -0.33 -0.31 8.18
C VAL A 14 0.23 0.89 7.39
N THR A 15 1.55 0.97 7.25
CA THR A 15 2.25 2.00 6.47
C THR A 15 1.92 1.97 4.97
N ASP A 16 1.44 0.85 4.44
CA ASP A 16 0.99 0.76 3.04
C ASP A 16 -0.28 1.59 2.79
N PHE A 17 -1.09 1.81 3.84
CA PHE A 17 -2.37 2.50 3.75
C PHE A 17 -2.29 4.01 3.97
N GLU A 18 -1.14 4.51 4.43
CA GLU A 18 -0.97 5.93 4.80
C GLU A 18 -1.41 6.89 3.70
N GLY A 19 -2.28 7.84 4.07
CA GLY A 19 -2.76 8.89 3.17
C GLY A 19 -3.84 8.44 2.19
N LEU A 20 -4.28 7.18 2.24
CA LEU A 20 -5.45 6.72 1.50
C LEU A 20 -6.73 7.19 2.19
N ARG A 21 -7.75 7.57 1.40
CA ARG A 21 -9.09 7.83 1.93
C ARG A 21 -9.69 6.61 2.63
N SER A 22 -9.31 5.41 2.20
CA SER A 22 -9.72 4.12 2.76
C SER A 22 -8.82 3.61 3.88
N GLN A 23 -7.87 4.41 4.37
CA GLN A 23 -6.85 3.97 5.34
C GLN A 23 -7.47 3.29 6.56
N ASN A 24 -8.33 4.00 7.30
CA ASN A 24 -8.95 3.46 8.53
C ASN A 24 -9.78 2.18 8.28
N LEU A 25 -10.43 2.08 7.13
CA LEU A 25 -11.18 0.87 6.73
C LEU A 25 -10.22 -0.32 6.55
N LEU A 26 -9.12 -0.12 5.82
CA LEU A 26 -8.13 -1.17 5.56
C LEU A 26 -7.39 -1.59 6.84
N GLU A 27 -7.08 -0.64 7.72
CA GLU A 27 -6.51 -0.93 9.05
C GLU A 27 -7.45 -1.74 9.93
N LYS A 28 -8.75 -1.42 9.94
CA LYS A 28 -9.78 -2.21 10.64
C LYS A 28 -9.88 -3.62 10.07
N ALA A 29 -9.88 -3.75 8.75
CA ALA A 29 -9.90 -5.05 8.07
C ALA A 29 -8.66 -5.89 8.41
N LEU A 30 -7.47 -5.28 8.45
CA LEU A 30 -6.23 -5.95 8.86
C LEU A 30 -6.24 -6.36 10.35
N GLY A 31 -6.86 -5.55 11.21
CA GLY A 31 -7.01 -5.82 12.63
C GLY A 31 -8.02 -6.93 12.96
N LEU A 32 -8.93 -7.24 12.02
CA LEU A 32 -9.92 -8.31 12.16
C LEU A 32 -9.28 -9.67 11.92
N ARG A 33 -8.83 -10.31 13.00
CA ARG A 33 -8.41 -11.71 12.98
C ARG A 33 -9.60 -12.61 13.26
N THR A 34 -10.38 -12.95 12.22
CA THR A 34 -11.46 -13.94 12.34
C THR A 34 -10.90 -15.36 12.20
N LYS A 35 -11.55 -16.33 12.86
CA LYS A 35 -11.21 -17.76 12.71
C LYS A 35 -11.83 -18.33 11.43
N ASP A 36 -12.98 -17.80 11.05
CA ASP A 36 -13.66 -18.09 9.79
C ASP A 36 -13.58 -16.88 8.86
N PRO A 37 -12.96 -17.00 7.68
CA PRO A 37 -12.92 -15.93 6.70
C PRO A 37 -14.29 -15.50 6.15
N GLU A 38 -15.32 -16.35 6.21
CA GLU A 38 -16.67 -16.00 5.75
C GLU A 38 -17.38 -15.03 6.72
N GLU A 39 -16.95 -14.97 7.98
CA GLU A 39 -17.45 -14.00 8.97
C GLU A 39 -16.82 -12.61 8.80
N LEU A 40 -15.69 -12.52 8.08
CA LEU A 40 -14.91 -11.29 7.95
C LEU A 40 -15.71 -10.11 7.36
N PRO A 41 -16.52 -10.29 6.30
CA PRO A 41 -17.33 -9.18 5.77
C PRO A 41 -18.32 -8.63 6.80
N ALA A 42 -19.03 -9.48 7.54
CA ALA A 42 -19.99 -9.06 8.55
C ALA A 42 -19.29 -8.36 9.72
N ALA A 43 -18.21 -8.95 10.24
CA ALA A 43 -17.41 -8.37 11.32
C ALA A 43 -16.76 -7.03 10.93
N LEU A 44 -16.40 -6.86 9.65
CA LEU A 44 -15.91 -5.59 9.13
C LEU A 44 -17.01 -4.54 9.14
N MET A 45 -18.18 -4.86 8.57
CA MET A 45 -19.32 -3.94 8.50
C MET A 45 -19.73 -3.40 9.88
N GLU A 46 -19.71 -4.24 10.91
CA GLU A 46 -20.02 -3.84 12.30
C GLU A 46 -19.03 -2.80 12.89
N LYS A 47 -17.80 -2.74 12.36
CA LYS A 47 -16.76 -1.82 12.84
C LYS A 47 -16.62 -0.55 12.00
N LEU A 48 -17.28 -0.48 10.86
CA LEU A 48 -17.23 0.70 10.01
C LEU A 48 -18.07 1.83 10.62
N SER A 49 -17.56 3.04 10.54
CA SER A 49 -18.36 4.26 10.66
C SER A 49 -19.24 4.43 9.42
N ASP A 50 -20.28 5.27 9.53
CA ASP A 50 -21.17 5.57 8.40
C ASP A 50 -20.41 6.04 7.16
N GLY A 51 -19.37 6.86 7.34
CA GLY A 51 -18.53 7.34 6.23
C GLY A 51 -17.71 6.24 5.55
N GLU A 52 -17.21 5.27 6.32
CA GLU A 52 -16.45 4.13 5.78
C GLU A 52 -17.39 3.12 5.10
N ALA A 53 -18.57 2.87 5.68
CA ALA A 53 -19.60 2.01 5.09
C ALA A 53 -20.11 2.60 3.76
N GLN A 54 -20.27 3.92 3.69
CA GLN A 54 -20.65 4.62 2.47
C GLN A 54 -19.53 4.55 1.42
N LEU A 55 -18.26 4.67 1.83
CA LEU A 55 -17.11 4.48 0.92
C LEU A 55 -17.08 3.06 0.36
N LEU A 56 -17.24 2.04 1.21
CA LEU A 56 -17.26 0.65 0.78
C LEU A 56 -18.42 0.36 -0.17
N SER A 57 -19.59 0.91 0.12
CA SER A 57 -20.78 0.81 -0.74
C SER A 57 -20.56 1.43 -2.12
N GLN A 58 -19.87 2.57 -2.21
CA GLN A 58 -19.50 3.19 -3.49
C GLN A 58 -18.58 2.29 -4.33
N VAL A 59 -17.62 1.63 -3.68
CA VAL A 59 -16.72 0.67 -4.36
C VAL A 59 -17.49 -0.58 -4.80
N ALA A 60 -18.36 -1.11 -3.94
CA ALA A 60 -19.18 -2.29 -4.23
C ALA A 60 -20.22 -2.04 -5.34
N ALA A 61 -20.67 -0.79 -5.52
CA ALA A 61 -21.57 -0.39 -6.61
C ALA A 61 -20.88 -0.32 -7.98
N ALA A 62 -19.55 -0.45 -8.05
CA ALA A 62 -18.85 -0.50 -9.32
C ALA A 62 -19.31 -1.74 -10.12
N ALA A 63 -19.68 -1.52 -11.39
CA ALA A 63 -20.21 -2.58 -12.25
C ALA A 63 -19.23 -3.75 -12.44
N GLN A 64 -17.93 -3.47 -12.38
CA GLN A 64 -16.85 -4.45 -12.47
C GLN A 64 -15.70 -4.07 -11.55
N SER A 65 -15.05 -5.07 -10.97
CA SER A 65 -13.79 -4.87 -10.24
C SER A 65 -12.69 -4.51 -11.22
N PRO A 66 -11.85 -3.48 -10.94
CA PRO A 66 -10.74 -3.10 -11.82
C PRO A 66 -9.63 -4.17 -11.87
N SER A 67 -9.57 -5.06 -10.88
CA SER A 67 -8.67 -6.21 -10.86
C SER A 67 -9.31 -7.37 -10.11
N LEU A 68 -9.09 -8.59 -10.60
CA LEU A 68 -9.38 -9.84 -9.88
C LEU A 68 -8.11 -10.48 -9.30
N ASP A 69 -6.94 -9.94 -9.65
CA ASP A 69 -5.64 -10.38 -9.15
C ASP A 69 -5.33 -9.65 -7.83
N LEU A 70 -5.52 -10.36 -6.72
CA LEU A 70 -5.26 -9.84 -5.37
C LEU A 70 -3.77 -9.57 -5.14
N HIS A 71 -2.88 -10.32 -5.76
CA HIS A 71 -1.44 -10.10 -5.64
C HIS A 71 -1.06 -8.77 -6.31
N ALA A 72 -1.60 -8.50 -7.50
CA ALA A 72 -1.42 -7.21 -8.16
C ALA A 72 -1.93 -6.04 -7.30
N CYS A 73 -3.07 -6.21 -6.62
CA CYS A 73 -3.61 -5.21 -5.70
C CYS A 73 -2.66 -4.92 -4.53
N VAL A 74 -2.13 -5.96 -3.88
CA VAL A 74 -1.14 -5.83 -2.79
C VAL A 74 0.10 -5.08 -3.28
N GLN A 75 0.62 -5.42 -4.45
CA GLN A 75 1.81 -4.77 -5.03
C GLN A 75 1.57 -3.28 -5.28
N VAL A 76 0.40 -2.90 -5.81
CA VAL A 76 0.06 -1.50 -6.06
C VAL A 76 0.08 -0.67 -4.77
N LEU A 77 -0.45 -1.20 -3.66
CA LEU A 77 -0.45 -0.50 -2.38
C LEU A 77 0.98 -0.30 -1.83
N ARG A 78 1.82 -1.34 -1.90
CA ARG A 78 3.25 -1.25 -1.53
C ARG A 78 4.01 -0.26 -2.41
N TYR A 79 3.73 -0.23 -3.72
CA TYR A 79 4.34 0.74 -4.62
C TYR A 79 3.92 2.17 -4.28
N SER A 80 2.65 2.39 -3.95
CA SER A 80 2.18 3.70 -3.50
C SER A 80 2.91 4.17 -2.25
N ARG A 81 3.18 3.27 -1.28
CA ARG A 81 4.03 3.58 -0.13
C ARG A 81 5.43 4.03 -0.53
N VAL A 82 6.11 3.26 -1.38
CA VAL A 82 7.47 3.59 -1.82
C VAL A 82 7.50 4.93 -2.56
N GLU A 83 6.49 5.22 -3.39
CA GLU A 83 6.35 6.51 -4.06
C GLU A 83 6.19 7.66 -3.06
N ARG A 84 5.38 7.49 -2.00
CA ARG A 84 5.26 8.47 -0.92
C ARG A 84 6.59 8.70 -0.20
N GLN A 85 7.33 7.62 0.11
CA GLN A 85 8.65 7.71 0.73
C GLN A 85 9.65 8.47 -0.15
N LEU A 86 9.67 8.17 -1.46
CA LEU A 86 10.49 8.90 -2.42
C LEU A 86 10.14 10.38 -2.48
N ALA A 87 8.84 10.73 -2.45
CA ALA A 87 8.39 12.11 -2.42
C ALA A 87 8.78 12.82 -1.11
N ALA A 88 8.74 12.13 0.04
CA ALA A 88 9.21 12.67 1.31
C ALA A 88 10.71 12.97 1.29
N ILE A 89 11.53 12.02 0.84
CA ILE A 89 12.98 12.21 0.69
C ILE A 89 13.29 13.34 -0.27
N GLN A 90 12.56 13.46 -1.39
CA GLN A 90 12.76 14.56 -2.33
C GLN A 90 12.46 15.93 -1.67
N ARG A 91 11.37 16.03 -0.90
CA ARG A 91 11.06 17.28 -0.17
C ARG A 91 12.14 17.64 0.85
N GLU A 92 12.74 16.66 1.51
CA GLU A 92 13.87 16.89 2.42
C GLU A 92 15.12 17.36 1.68
N ILE A 93 15.43 16.78 0.51
CA ILE A 93 16.51 17.24 -0.37
C ILE A 93 16.24 18.68 -0.82
N ASP A 94 15.02 19.00 -1.25
CA ASP A 94 14.64 20.33 -1.75
C ASP A 94 14.68 21.39 -0.64
N ARG A 95 14.25 21.03 0.57
CA ARG A 95 14.38 21.88 1.76
C ARG A 95 15.85 22.07 2.10
N GLY A 96 16.64 21.01 2.05
CA GLY A 96 18.04 21.05 2.39
C GLY A 96 18.98 21.64 1.35
N GLY A 97 18.49 21.92 0.14
CA GLY A 97 19.17 22.81 -0.80
C GLY A 97 18.94 24.30 -0.48
N ARG A 98 17.96 24.62 0.37
CA ARG A 98 17.65 26.01 0.83
C ARG A 98 18.29 26.33 2.18
N GLU A 99 18.57 25.31 2.99
CA GLU A 99 19.28 25.36 4.27
C GLU A 99 20.71 24.82 4.09
N GLU A 100 21.69 25.20 4.91
CA GLU A 100 23.04 24.58 4.85
C GLU A 100 23.01 23.17 5.44
N HIS A 101 22.49 22.18 4.70
CA HIS A 101 22.70 20.79 5.07
C HIS A 101 24.18 20.43 4.92
N THR A 102 24.69 19.70 5.90
CA THR A 102 26.03 19.12 5.77
C THR A 102 26.06 18.19 4.54
N LYS A 103 27.15 18.25 3.78
CA LYS A 103 27.35 17.39 2.60
C LYS A 103 27.12 15.90 2.90
N ALA A 104 27.38 15.47 4.14
CA ALA A 104 27.14 14.12 4.63
C ALA A 104 25.64 13.76 4.67
N GLY A 105 24.78 14.65 5.20
CA GLY A 105 23.33 14.43 5.27
C GLY A 105 22.68 14.33 3.88
N LEU A 106 23.05 15.24 2.97
CA LEU A 106 22.56 15.19 1.58
C LEU A 106 22.98 13.90 0.87
N SER A 107 24.22 13.46 1.07
CA SER A 107 24.73 12.21 0.48
C SER A 107 23.98 10.98 0.98
N GLN A 108 23.56 10.96 2.24
CA GLN A 108 22.75 9.88 2.80
C GLN A 108 21.35 9.83 2.18
N LEU A 109 20.66 10.97 2.06
CA LEU A 109 19.33 11.05 1.44
C LEU A 109 19.36 10.59 -0.02
N LEU A 110 20.38 10.97 -0.78
CA LEU A 110 20.57 10.53 -2.17
C LEU A 110 20.77 9.01 -2.27
N ARG A 111 21.56 8.41 -1.36
CA ARG A 111 21.74 6.96 -1.31
C ARG A 111 20.42 6.24 -1.02
N GLN A 112 19.68 6.69 -0.01
CA GLN A 112 18.38 6.11 0.36
C GLN A 112 17.39 6.20 -0.80
N LYS A 113 17.30 7.36 -1.47
CA LYS A 113 16.45 7.56 -2.64
C LYS A 113 16.78 6.57 -3.77
N ASN A 114 18.05 6.41 -4.10
CA ASN A 114 18.48 5.51 -5.18
C ASN A 114 18.22 4.04 -4.85
N GLN A 115 18.40 3.64 -3.59
CA GLN A 115 18.09 2.29 -3.13
C GLN A 115 16.59 1.99 -3.30
N LEU A 116 15.70 2.89 -2.85
CA LEU A 116 14.26 2.71 -2.97
C LEU A 116 13.81 2.65 -4.45
N ARG A 117 14.38 3.50 -5.32
CA ARG A 117 14.08 3.44 -6.77
C ARG A 117 14.48 2.11 -7.39
N SER A 118 15.66 1.60 -7.02
CA SER A 118 16.16 0.31 -7.52
C SER A 118 15.26 -0.83 -7.06
N GLN A 119 14.86 -0.84 -5.79
CA GLN A 119 13.93 -1.83 -5.25
C GLN A 119 12.57 -1.79 -5.96
N LEU A 120 12.03 -0.58 -6.20
CA LEU A 120 10.76 -0.40 -6.91
C LEU A 120 10.83 -0.90 -8.36
N GLU A 121 11.93 -0.61 -9.07
CA GLU A 121 12.11 -1.05 -10.45
C GLU A 121 12.22 -2.58 -10.55
N LEU A 122 12.97 -3.20 -9.63
CA LEU A 122 13.09 -4.66 -9.57
C LEU A 122 11.75 -5.32 -9.25
N ALA A 123 10.98 -4.77 -8.31
CA ALA A 123 9.67 -5.30 -7.97
C ALA A 123 8.67 -5.16 -9.14
N ARG A 124 8.65 -4.00 -9.83
CA ARG A 124 7.77 -3.76 -10.99
C ARG A 124 8.07 -4.63 -12.20
N ARG A 125 9.33 -5.05 -12.39
CA ARG A 125 9.72 -5.92 -13.50
C ARG A 125 9.24 -7.37 -13.31
N GLY A 126 8.79 -7.75 -12.10
CA GLY A 126 8.50 -9.13 -11.75
C GLY A 126 9.75 -10.02 -11.83
N PRO A 127 9.67 -11.30 -11.39
CA PRO A 127 10.72 -12.27 -11.69
C PRO A 127 10.80 -12.43 -13.22
N ARG A 128 11.84 -11.87 -13.83
CA ARG A 128 12.08 -11.90 -15.28
C ARG A 128 12.31 -13.30 -15.88
N ASP A 129 12.23 -14.37 -15.08
CA ASP A 129 12.70 -15.71 -15.47
C ASP A 129 11.61 -16.80 -15.51
N LEU A 130 10.31 -16.48 -15.41
CA LEU A 130 9.26 -17.52 -15.53
C LEU A 130 8.80 -17.81 -16.98
N TYR A 131 9.35 -17.13 -17.98
CA TYR A 131 8.94 -17.27 -19.39
C TYR A 131 10.10 -17.41 -20.39
N ASN A 132 11.23 -18.00 -19.97
CA ASN A 132 12.11 -18.69 -20.93
C ASN A 132 11.87 -20.20 -20.77
N LYS A 133 10.81 -20.70 -21.42
CA LYS A 133 10.68 -22.10 -21.83
C LYS A 133 11.28 -22.26 -23.22
#